data_AF-A0A6H1WBK4-F1
#
_entry.id   AF-A0A6H1WBK4-F1
#
_cell.length_a   1.000
_cell.length_b   1.000
_cell.length_c   1.000
_cell.angle_alpha   90.00
_cell.angle_beta   90.00
_cell.angle_gamma   90.00
#
_symmetry.space_group_name_H-M   'P 1'
#
loop_
_entity.id
_entity.type
_entity.pdbx_description
1 polymer ?
#
loop_
_entity_poly.entity_id
_entity_poly.type
_entity_poly.pdbx_seq_one_letter_code
_entity_poly.pdbx_strand_id
1 'polypeptide(L)'
;MTRAVQGEAVGVAVSAATRAWLAVAALGAGLLHAALAASAPLPAAIVLVAFAAGELGWAVAAFVRDRPPFFRAALVAALVPVGAWAVVATVGATSEAGTVLALPPLPLAVAALLDVAVAATIAVVLRRGKAANPDAGALRFVLALLLSAAAVSAVTIPALGVTDAGVAAVDVHLQHSGHH
;
A
#
# COMPACT_ATOMS: atom_id res chain seq x y z
N MET A 1 5.59 -15.05 45.83
CA MET A 1 6.28 -14.21 44.83
C MET A 1 6.59 -15.06 43.61
N THR A 2 5.65 -15.15 42.67
CA THR A 2 5.81 -15.88 41.41
C THR A 2 5.61 -14.87 40.29
N ARG A 3 6.70 -14.52 39.61
CA ARG A 3 6.69 -13.72 38.38
C ARG A 3 5.94 -14.52 37.34
N ALA A 4 4.71 -14.11 37.03
CA ALA A 4 4.06 -14.52 35.80
C ALA A 4 4.89 -13.97 34.64
N VAL A 5 5.59 -14.87 33.93
CA VAL A 5 6.11 -14.60 32.59
C VAL A 5 4.88 -14.57 31.68
N GLN A 6 4.19 -13.43 31.63
CA GLN A 6 3.23 -13.16 30.58
C GLN A 6 4.04 -12.86 29.31
N GLY A 7 4.23 -13.89 28.50
CA GLY A 7 4.55 -13.75 27.09
C GLY A 7 3.37 -13.17 26.33
N GLU A 8 2.92 -11.96 26.68
CA GLU A 8 2.19 -11.15 25.72
C GLU A 8 3.17 -10.87 24.58
N ALA A 9 2.81 -11.25 23.36
CA ALA A 9 3.49 -10.73 22.19
C ALA A 9 3.35 -9.21 22.24
N VAL A 10 4.37 -8.51 22.76
CA VAL A 10 4.39 -7.06 22.89
C VAL A 10 4.44 -6.48 21.48
N GLY A 11 3.26 -6.30 20.88
CA GLY A 11 3.12 -5.68 19.58
C GLY A 11 3.74 -4.28 19.60
N VAL A 12 4.32 -3.88 18.47
CA VAL A 12 4.96 -2.56 18.34
C VAL A 12 3.85 -1.51 18.37
N ALA A 13 3.81 -0.70 19.43
CA ALA A 13 2.90 0.43 19.51
C ALA A 13 3.32 1.50 18.48
N VAL A 14 2.37 1.93 17.67
CA VAL A 14 2.60 2.89 16.59
C VAL A 14 1.86 4.18 16.92
N SER A 15 2.49 5.33 16.67
CA SER A 15 1.83 6.62 16.90
C SER A 15 0.59 6.77 16.00
N ALA A 16 -0.40 7.54 16.45
CA ALA A 16 -1.62 7.78 15.68
C ALA A 16 -1.31 8.33 14.27
N ALA A 17 -0.36 9.26 14.15
CA ALA A 17 0.06 9.81 12.86
C ALA A 17 0.73 8.76 11.95
N THR A 18 1.62 7.95 12.50
CA THR A 18 2.27 6.86 11.76
C THR A 18 1.26 5.81 11.32
N ARG A 19 0.27 5.51 12.17
CA ARG A 19 -0.81 4.58 11.86
C ARG A 19 -1.66 5.06 10.69
N ALA A 20 -2.06 6.34 10.72
CA ALA A 20 -2.81 6.97 9.63
C ALA A 20 -2.02 6.94 8.32
N TRP A 21 -0.74 7.34 8.35
CA TRP A 21 0.13 7.28 7.17
C TRP A 21 0.25 5.86 6.60
N LEU A 22 0.58 4.87 7.43
CA LEU A 22 0.76 3.48 7.00
C LEU A 22 -0.52 2.90 6.39
N ALA A 23 -1.68 3.17 6.99
CA ALA A 23 -2.96 2.70 6.49
C ALA A 23 -3.29 3.32 5.12
N VAL A 24 -3.13 4.63 4.97
CA VAL A 24 -3.43 5.33 3.71
C VAL A 24 -2.45 4.96 2.60
N ALA A 25 -1.15 4.85 2.90
CA ALA A 25 -0.16 4.46 1.91
C ALA A 25 -0.37 3.03 1.40
N ALA A 26 -0.62 2.07 2.31
CA ALA A 26 -0.96 0.69 1.94
C ALA A 26 -2.28 0.60 1.16
N LEU A 27 -3.28 1.41 1.52
CA LEU A 27 -4.51 1.52 0.74
C LEU A 27 -4.25 1.99 -0.69
N GLY A 28 -3.42 3.02 -0.87
CA GLY A 28 -3.05 3.53 -2.20
C GLY A 28 -2.32 2.50 -3.05
N ALA A 29 -1.34 1.78 -2.48
CA ALA A 29 -0.65 0.68 -3.15
C ALA A 29 -1.63 -0.42 -3.58
N GLY A 30 -2.50 -0.85 -2.66
CA GLY A 30 -3.48 -1.92 -2.92
C GLY A 30 -4.45 -1.58 -4.03
N LEU A 31 -4.91 -0.32 -4.10
CA LEU A 31 -5.77 0.15 -5.18
C LEU A 31 -5.06 0.15 -6.54
N LEU A 32 -3.78 0.53 -6.59
CA LEU A 32 -3.00 0.52 -7.83
C LEU A 32 -2.72 -0.90 -8.30
N HIS A 33 -2.37 -1.82 -7.40
CA HIS A 33 -2.22 -3.24 -7.75
C HIS A 33 -3.53 -3.86 -8.24
N ALA A 34 -4.66 -3.53 -7.61
CA ALA A 34 -5.98 -3.97 -8.08
C ALA A 34 -6.33 -3.43 -9.47
N ALA A 35 -6.05 -2.14 -9.72
CA ALA A 35 -6.30 -1.51 -11.01
C ALA A 35 -5.43 -2.11 -12.13
N LEU A 36 -4.15 -2.38 -11.84
CA LEU A 36 -3.23 -3.05 -12.76
C LEU A 36 -3.64 -4.49 -13.05
N ALA A 37 -4.28 -5.19 -12.11
CA ALA A 37 -4.73 -6.56 -12.32
C ALA A 37 -5.78 -6.67 -13.44
N ALA A 38 -6.59 -5.62 -13.64
CA ALA A 38 -7.65 -5.60 -14.64
C ALA A 38 -7.13 -5.71 -16.09
N SER A 39 -5.91 -5.26 -16.35
CA SER A 39 -5.27 -5.28 -17.67
C SER A 39 -4.16 -6.32 -17.81
N ALA A 40 -3.88 -7.07 -16.74
CA ALA A 40 -2.79 -8.02 -16.69
C ALA A 40 -3.17 -9.38 -17.32
N PRO A 41 -2.21 -10.11 -17.93
CA PRO A 41 -2.43 -11.51 -18.26
C PRO A 41 -2.68 -12.34 -17.00
N LEU A 42 -3.46 -13.42 -17.12
CA LEU A 42 -4.00 -14.16 -15.97
C LEU A 42 -2.98 -14.50 -14.86
N PRO A 43 -1.76 -14.98 -15.14
CA PRO A 43 -0.78 -15.26 -14.08
C PRO A 43 -0.38 -14.00 -13.29
N ALA A 44 -0.16 -12.87 -13.98
CA ALA A 44 0.20 -11.61 -13.36
C ALA A 44 -1.00 -10.98 -12.63
N ALA A 45 -2.22 -11.11 -13.17
CA ALA A 45 -3.44 -10.68 -12.52
C ALA A 45 -3.64 -11.38 -11.17
N ILE A 46 -3.42 -12.69 -11.08
CA ILE A 46 -3.51 -13.44 -9.81
C ILE A 46 -2.54 -12.89 -8.77
N VAL A 47 -1.29 -12.64 -9.16
CA VAL A 47 -0.26 -12.10 -8.27
C VAL A 47 -0.61 -10.69 -7.81
N LEU A 48 -1.03 -9.82 -8.73
CA LEU A 48 -1.46 -8.44 -8.43
C LEU A 48 -2.66 -8.40 -7.49
N VAL A 49 -3.65 -9.27 -7.69
CA VAL A 49 -4.81 -9.40 -6.79
C VAL A 49 -4.37 -9.88 -5.41
N ALA A 50 -3.41 -10.80 -5.33
CA ALA A 50 -2.88 -11.26 -4.04
C ALA A 50 -2.15 -10.13 -3.29
N PHE A 51 -1.36 -9.30 -3.97
CA PHE A 51 -0.74 -8.10 -3.38
C PHE A 51 -1.80 -7.12 -2.91
N ALA A 52 -2.77 -6.78 -3.77
CA ALA A 52 -3.86 -5.88 -3.44
C ALA A 52 -4.65 -6.35 -2.21
N ALA A 53 -5.03 -7.63 -2.15
CA ALA A 53 -5.74 -8.18 -1.00
C ALA A 53 -4.91 -8.11 0.30
N GLY A 54 -3.61 -8.40 0.22
CA GLY A 54 -2.70 -8.30 1.35
C GLY A 54 -2.55 -6.87 1.86
N GLU A 55 -2.35 -5.93 0.96
CA GLU A 55 -2.18 -4.50 1.25
C GLU A 55 -3.45 -3.88 1.81
N LEU A 56 -4.61 -4.16 1.19
CA LEU A 56 -5.90 -3.68 1.68
C LEU A 56 -6.26 -4.28 3.05
N GLY A 57 -6.04 -5.59 3.21
CA GLY A 57 -6.26 -6.26 4.50
C GLY A 57 -5.38 -5.69 5.60
N TRP A 58 -4.11 -5.42 5.28
CA TRP A 58 -3.19 -4.81 6.24
C TRP A 58 -3.47 -3.32 6.49
N ALA A 59 -3.90 -2.55 5.48
CA ALA A 59 -4.31 -1.17 5.63
C ALA A 59 -5.46 -1.02 6.64
N VAL A 60 -6.48 -1.87 6.55
CA VAL A 60 -7.59 -1.91 7.52
C VAL A 60 -7.07 -2.28 8.91
N ALA A 61 -6.21 -3.28 9.02
CA ALA A 61 -5.64 -3.70 10.30
C ALA A 61 -4.76 -2.61 10.93
N ALA A 62 -3.96 -1.91 10.12
CA ALA A 62 -3.19 -0.76 10.53
C ALA A 62 -4.12 0.36 11.00
N PHE A 63 -5.21 0.64 10.29
CA PHE A 63 -6.14 1.71 10.67
C PHE A 63 -6.80 1.49 12.04
N VAL A 64 -7.29 0.26 12.29
CA VAL A 64 -8.13 -0.07 13.45
C VAL A 64 -7.32 -0.40 14.71
N ARG A 65 -6.05 -0.82 14.59
CA ARG A 65 -5.27 -1.32 15.73
C ARG A 65 -4.09 -0.41 16.08
N ASP A 66 -3.94 -0.06 17.35
CA ASP A 66 -2.77 0.69 17.87
C ASP A 66 -1.46 -0.11 17.77
N ARG A 67 -1.59 -1.44 17.70
CA ARG A 67 -0.49 -2.40 17.45
C ARG A 67 -0.84 -3.20 16.19
N PRO A 68 -0.48 -2.72 14.98
CA PRO A 68 -0.79 -3.41 13.76
C PRO A 68 -0.21 -4.84 13.78
N PRO A 69 -0.96 -5.84 13.30
CA PRO A 69 -0.54 -7.23 13.36
C PRO A 69 0.64 -7.46 12.42
N PHE A 70 1.48 -8.43 12.79
CA PHE A 70 2.61 -8.89 11.97
C PHE A 70 3.53 -7.76 11.48
N PHE A 71 3.75 -6.72 12.29
CA PHE A 71 4.45 -5.49 11.88
C PHE A 71 5.82 -5.72 11.19
N ARG A 72 6.60 -6.71 11.66
CA ARG A 72 7.87 -7.09 11.00
C ARG A 72 7.64 -7.80 9.67
N ALA A 73 6.64 -8.67 9.57
CA ALA A 73 6.31 -9.33 8.32
C ALA A 73 5.74 -8.33 7.30
N ALA A 74 5.00 -7.31 7.76
CA ALA A 74 4.49 -6.23 6.90
C ALA A 74 5.61 -5.44 6.22
N LEU A 75 6.75 -5.22 6.89
CA LEU A 75 7.94 -4.65 6.24
C LEU A 75 8.38 -5.50 5.06
N VAL A 76 8.54 -6.82 5.27
CA VAL A 76 8.99 -7.74 4.23
C VAL A 76 7.95 -7.82 3.11
N ALA A 77 6.68 -7.96 3.48
CA ALA A 77 5.56 -8.05 2.54
C ALA A 77 5.45 -6.81 1.64
N ALA A 78 5.62 -5.60 2.18
CA ALA A 78 5.61 -4.37 1.40
C ALA A 78 6.78 -4.32 0.38
N LEU A 79 7.89 -5.01 0.63
CA LEU A 79 9.00 -5.06 -0.34
C LEU A 79 8.83 -6.17 -1.39
N VAL A 80 7.87 -7.09 -1.22
CA VAL A 80 7.65 -8.18 -2.19
C VAL A 80 7.19 -7.65 -3.55
N PRO A 81 6.17 -6.78 -3.66
CA PRO A 81 5.79 -6.20 -4.94
C PRO A 81 6.95 -5.44 -5.59
N VAL A 82 7.66 -4.61 -4.81
CA VAL A 82 8.83 -3.84 -5.27
C VAL A 82 9.90 -4.77 -5.86
N GLY A 83 10.24 -5.85 -5.17
CA GLY A 83 11.22 -6.82 -5.62
C GLY A 83 10.76 -7.58 -6.87
N ALA A 84 9.49 -7.99 -6.92
CA ALA A 84 8.91 -8.64 -8.09
C ALA A 84 9.00 -7.74 -9.33
N TRP A 85 8.68 -6.46 -9.19
CA TRP A 85 8.79 -5.48 -10.28
C TRP A 85 10.23 -5.21 -10.69
N ALA A 86 11.15 -5.10 -9.74
CA ALA A 86 12.58 -4.93 -10.05
C ALA A 86 13.13 -6.11 -10.87
N VAL A 87 12.72 -7.33 -10.55
CA VAL A 87 13.07 -8.53 -11.33
C VAL A 87 12.49 -8.45 -12.73
N VAL A 88 11.19 -8.19 -12.86
CA VAL A 88 10.51 -8.07 -14.17
C VAL A 88 11.15 -6.97 -15.04
N ALA A 89 11.44 -5.81 -14.46
CA ALA A 89 12.06 -4.70 -15.17
C ALA A 89 13.48 -5.04 -15.64
N THR A 90 14.27 -5.72 -14.80
CA THR A 90 15.64 -6.14 -15.14
C THR A 90 15.66 -7.20 -16.24
N VAL A 91 14.77 -8.18 -16.16
CA VAL A 91 14.62 -9.22 -17.19
C VAL A 91 14.11 -8.60 -18.50
N GLY A 92 13.11 -7.71 -18.44
CA GLY A 92 12.58 -7.02 -19.63
C GLY A 92 13.64 -6.16 -20.32
N ALA A 93 14.44 -5.42 -19.56
CA ALA A 93 15.51 -4.58 -20.09
C ALA A 93 16.63 -5.36 -20.79
N THR A 94 16.77 -6.66 -20.49
CA THR A 94 17.81 -7.53 -21.08
C THR A 94 17.28 -8.42 -22.21
N SER A 95 15.98 -8.38 -22.49
CA SER A 95 15.36 -9.21 -23.53
C SER A 95 15.27 -8.47 -24.86
N GLU A 96 15.60 -9.15 -25.96
CA GLU A 96 15.46 -8.60 -27.32
C GLU A 96 13.99 -8.40 -27.74
N ALA A 97 13.04 -8.99 -27.00
CA ALA A 97 11.61 -8.96 -27.27
C ALA A 97 10.86 -7.77 -26.64
N GLY A 98 11.52 -6.89 -25.87
CA GLY A 98 10.87 -5.78 -25.15
C GLY A 98 10.37 -6.15 -23.75
N THR A 99 9.50 -5.31 -23.14
CA THR A 99 9.06 -5.51 -21.75
C THR A 99 8.23 -6.80 -21.58
N VAL A 100 8.58 -7.66 -20.61
CA VAL A 100 7.89 -8.93 -20.31
C VAL A 100 6.41 -8.75 -19.93
N LEU A 101 6.04 -7.59 -19.39
CA LEU A 101 4.67 -7.24 -19.02
C LEU A 101 4.31 -5.88 -19.63
N ALA A 102 3.24 -5.85 -20.43
CA ALA A 102 2.69 -4.63 -21.02
C ALA A 102 1.81 -3.86 -20.01
N LEU A 103 2.36 -3.60 -18.82
CA LEU A 103 1.65 -2.86 -17.77
C LEU A 103 2.03 -1.37 -17.81
N PRO A 104 1.09 -0.46 -17.51
CA PRO A 104 1.39 0.97 -17.43
C PRO A 104 2.49 1.26 -16.39
N PRO A 105 3.58 1.96 -16.77
CA PRO A 105 4.74 2.13 -15.88
C PRO A 105 4.48 3.12 -14.73
N LEU A 106 3.63 4.11 -14.93
CA LEU A 106 3.33 5.12 -13.92
C LEU A 106 2.62 4.53 -12.68
N PRO A 107 1.50 3.78 -12.81
CA PRO A 107 0.87 3.10 -11.66
C PRO A 107 1.80 2.15 -10.92
N LEU A 108 2.65 1.42 -11.66
CA LEU A 108 3.66 0.53 -11.08
C LEU A 108 4.68 1.30 -10.23
N ALA A 109 5.21 2.40 -10.76
CA ALA A 109 6.17 3.23 -10.05
C ALA A 109 5.55 3.85 -8.79
N VAL A 110 4.30 4.32 -8.86
CA VAL A 110 3.60 4.89 -7.70
C VAL A 110 3.29 3.83 -6.66
N ALA A 111 2.84 2.63 -7.05
CA ALA A 111 2.62 1.51 -6.13
C ALA A 111 3.91 1.14 -5.39
N ALA A 112 5.01 0.94 -6.13
CA ALA A 112 6.31 0.64 -5.56
C ALA A 112 6.83 1.74 -4.63
N LEU A 113 6.60 3.02 -4.97
CA LEU A 113 6.97 4.15 -4.11
C LEU A 113 6.20 4.12 -2.78
N LEU A 114 4.90 3.86 -2.81
CA LEU A 114 4.06 3.76 -1.61
C LEU A 114 4.51 2.58 -0.73
N ASP A 115 4.79 1.44 -1.34
CA ASP A 115 5.33 0.25 -0.66
C ASP A 115 6.68 0.50 0.01
N VAL A 116 7.60 1.15 -0.70
CA VAL A 116 8.89 1.57 -0.13
C VAL A 116 8.67 2.53 1.03
N ALA A 117 7.72 3.47 0.93
CA ALA A 117 7.43 4.40 2.00
C ALA A 117 6.81 3.71 3.23
N VAL A 118 5.96 2.69 3.04
CA VAL A 118 5.46 1.81 4.09
C VAL A 118 6.62 1.08 4.76
N ALA A 119 7.43 0.36 3.98
CA ALA A 119 8.56 -0.42 4.49
C ALA A 119 9.58 0.45 5.24
N ALA A 120 9.94 1.62 4.68
CA ALA A 120 10.84 2.58 5.31
C ALA A 120 10.28 3.11 6.62
N THR A 121 8.99 3.43 6.67
CA THR A 121 8.33 3.89 7.89
C THR A 121 8.37 2.80 8.98
N ILE A 122 8.03 1.56 8.63
CA ILE A 122 8.08 0.42 9.55
C ILE A 122 9.52 0.22 10.05
N ALA A 123 10.51 0.24 9.16
CA ALA A 123 11.93 0.09 9.51
C ALA A 123 12.39 1.18 10.49
N VAL A 124 11.98 2.43 10.28
CA VAL A 124 12.29 3.55 11.18
C VAL A 124 11.64 3.36 12.55
N VAL A 125 10.38 2.92 12.61
CA VAL A 125 9.69 2.62 13.88
C VAL A 125 10.41 1.51 14.64
N LEU A 126 10.75 0.41 13.94
CA LEU A 126 11.47 -0.72 14.53
C LEU A 126 12.86 -0.32 15.05
N ARG A 127 13.59 0.51 14.29
CA ARG A 127 14.93 0.98 14.68
C ARG A 127 14.91 1.93 15.87
N ARG A 128 13.88 2.79 15.97
CA ARG A 128 13.79 3.78 17.05
C ARG A 128 13.45 3.16 18.40
N GLY A 129 12.73 2.03 18.42
CA GLY A 129 12.40 1.29 19.64
C GLY A 129 11.65 2.08 20.71
N LYS A 130 11.14 3.27 20.37
CA LYS A 130 10.56 4.22 21.32
C LYS A 130 9.06 3.97 21.41
N ALA A 131 8.56 3.82 22.64
CA ALA A 131 7.13 3.66 22.87
C ALA A 131 6.36 4.82 22.26
N ALA A 132 5.37 4.52 21.42
CA ALA A 132 4.45 5.52 20.91
C ALA A 132 3.73 6.17 22.09
N ASN A 133 3.67 7.50 22.12
CA ASN A 133 2.95 8.21 23.15
C ASN A 133 1.43 8.07 22.85
N PRO A 134 0.65 7.38 23.69
CA PRO A 134 -0.77 7.11 23.42
C PRO A 134 -1.60 8.39 23.41
N ASP A 135 -1.12 9.48 24.03
CA ASP A 135 -1.84 10.74 24.20
C ASP A 135 -1.79 11.68 22.98
N ALA A 136 -1.48 11.15 21.78
CA ALA A 136 -1.68 11.91 20.56
C ALA A 136 -3.19 12.04 20.29
N GLY A 137 -3.81 13.08 20.85
CA GLY A 137 -5.25 13.30 20.80
C GLY A 137 -5.86 13.22 19.39
N ALA A 138 -7.17 12.92 19.33
CA ALA A 138 -7.91 12.63 18.10
C ALA A 138 -7.68 13.64 16.96
N LEU A 139 -7.53 14.94 17.28
CA LEU A 139 -7.22 15.96 16.28
C LEU A 139 -5.91 15.70 15.52
N ARG A 140 -4.85 15.25 16.21
CA ARG A 140 -3.57 14.92 15.57
C ARG A 140 -3.70 13.73 14.63
N PHE A 141 -4.50 12.73 15.01
CA PHE A 141 -4.81 11.60 14.13
C PHE A 141 -5.55 12.07 12.88
N VAL A 142 -6.62 12.86 13.03
CA VAL A 142 -7.41 13.38 11.91
C VAL A 142 -6.56 14.24 10.98
N LEU A 143 -5.75 15.16 11.52
CA LEU A 143 -4.86 15.98 10.70
C LEU A 143 -3.83 15.12 9.94
N ALA A 144 -3.20 14.15 10.62
CA ALA A 144 -2.25 13.25 9.96
C ALA A 144 -2.94 12.38 8.90
N LEU A 145 -4.17 11.93 9.15
CA LEU A 145 -4.98 11.18 8.20
C LEU A 145 -5.29 12.01 6.96
N LEU A 146 -5.79 13.24 7.13
CA LEU A 146 -6.09 14.16 6.04
C LEU A 146 -4.85 14.50 5.22
N LEU A 147 -3.72 14.77 5.88
CA LEU A 147 -2.46 15.09 5.21
C LEU A 147 -1.95 13.89 4.40
N SER A 148 -2.02 12.69 4.98
CA SER A 148 -1.62 11.45 4.31
C SER A 148 -2.54 11.14 3.13
N ALA A 149 -3.85 11.29 3.32
CA ALA A 149 -4.86 11.08 2.28
C ALA A 149 -4.67 12.05 1.11
N ALA A 150 -4.42 13.33 1.38
CA ALA A 150 -4.13 14.31 0.34
C ALA A 150 -2.86 13.95 -0.44
N ALA A 151 -1.77 13.59 0.27
CA ALA A 151 -0.50 13.21 -0.36
C ALA A 151 -0.63 11.95 -1.23
N VAL A 152 -1.28 10.90 -0.72
CA VAL A 152 -1.49 9.65 -1.46
C VAL A 152 -2.47 9.85 -2.61
N SER A 153 -3.54 10.64 -2.43
CA SER A 153 -4.49 10.94 -3.51
C SER A 153 -3.85 11.70 -4.66
N ALA A 154 -2.95 12.66 -4.35
CA ALA A 154 -2.25 13.45 -5.36
C ALA A 154 -1.43 12.60 -6.34
N VAL A 155 -0.92 11.44 -5.90
CA VAL A 155 -0.17 10.51 -6.76
C VAL A 155 -1.03 9.36 -7.29
N THR A 156 -1.99 8.87 -6.50
CA THR A 156 -2.79 7.69 -6.84
C THR A 156 -3.85 8.02 -7.89
N ILE A 157 -4.48 9.19 -7.83
CA ILE A 157 -5.51 9.60 -8.81
C ILE A 157 -4.96 9.69 -10.24
N PRO A 158 -3.88 10.44 -10.54
CA PRO A 158 -3.35 10.50 -11.89
C PRO A 158 -2.81 9.14 -12.36
N ALA A 159 -2.26 8.33 -11.45
CA ALA A 159 -1.84 6.97 -11.76
C ALA A 159 -3.04 6.09 -12.15
N LEU A 160 -4.13 6.08 -11.38
CA LEU A 160 -5.34 5.34 -11.73
C LEU A 160 -5.92 5.79 -13.07
N GLY A 161 -5.86 7.09 -13.38
CA GLY A 161 -6.37 7.65 -14.63
C GLY A 161 -5.71 7.09 -15.91
N VAL A 162 -4.53 6.47 -15.81
CA VAL A 162 -3.84 5.83 -16.94
C VAL A 162 -3.93 4.29 -16.93
N THR A 163 -4.79 3.73 -16.08
CA THR A 163 -5.10 2.29 -16.07
C THR A 163 -6.40 2.00 -16.81
N ASP A 164 -6.55 0.79 -17.34
CA ASP A 164 -7.79 0.34 -17.98
C ASP A 164 -8.98 0.41 -17.02
N ALA A 165 -8.77 0.12 -15.73
CA ALA A 165 -9.79 0.28 -14.69
C ALA A 165 -10.24 1.74 -14.53
N GLY A 166 -9.30 2.69 -14.62
CA GLY A 166 -9.60 4.12 -14.59
C GLY A 166 -10.36 4.60 -15.82
N VAL A 167 -9.96 4.13 -17.01
CA VAL A 167 -10.68 4.41 -18.27
C VAL A 167 -12.11 3.87 -18.23
N ALA A 168 -12.28 2.61 -17.81
CA ALA A 168 -13.59 1.99 -17.67
C ALA A 168 -14.51 2.74 -16.68
N ALA A 169 -13.95 3.29 -15.60
CA ALA A 169 -14.73 4.07 -14.64
C ALA A 169 -15.29 5.37 -15.25
N VAL A 170 -14.53 6.02 -16.14
CA VAL A 170 -14.99 7.22 -16.88
C VAL A 170 -16.06 6.85 -17.91
N ASP A 171 -15.86 5.77 -18.66
CA ASP A 171 -16.83 5.31 -19.66
C ASP A 171 -18.20 5.01 -19.05
N VAL A 172 -18.22 4.32 -17.91
CA VAL A 172 -19.46 4.07 -17.14
C VAL A 172 -20.13 5.39 -16.73
N HIS A 173 -19.37 6.40 -16.30
CA HIS A 173 -19.92 7.70 -15.94
C HIS A 173 -20.58 8.40 -17.13
N LEU A 174 -19.91 8.42 -18.29
CA LEU A 174 -20.45 9.04 -19.52
C LEU A 174 -21.71 8.34 -20.02
N GLN A 175 -21.79 7.00 -19.91
CA GLN A 175 -22.99 6.25 -20.25
C GLN A 175 -24.19 6.66 -19.38
N HIS A 176 -24.00 6.88 -18.08
CA HIS A 176 -25.09 7.33 -17.20
C HIS A 176 -25.47 8.80 -17.44
N SER A 177 -24.53 9.67 -17.80
CA SER A 177 -24.79 11.09 -18.04
C SER A 177 -25.36 11.41 -19.43
N GLY A 178 -25.18 10.51 -20.42
CA GLY A 178 -25.70 10.67 -21.78
C GLY A 178 -27.16 10.24 -21.99
N HIS A 179 -27.85 9.76 -20.94
CA HIS A 179 -29.26 9.35 -20.98
C HIS A 179 -30.25 10.46 -20.53
N HIS A 180 -29.88 11.73 -20.66
CA HIS A 180 -30.75 12.90 -20.39
C HIS A 180 -30.91 13.79 -21.63
#